data_AF-A0A944GNY7-F1
#
_entry.id   AF-A0A944GNY7-F1
#
_cell.length_a   1.000
_cell.length_b   1.000
_cell.length_c   1.000
_cell.angle_alpha   90.00
_cell.angle_beta   90.00
_cell.angle_gamma   90.00
#
_symmetry.space_group_name_H-M   'P 1'
#
loop_
_entity.id
_entity.type
_entity.pdbx_description
1 polymer ?
#
loop_
_entity_poly.entity_id
_entity_poly.type
_entity_poly.pdbx_seq_one_letter_code
_entity_poly.pdbx_strand_id
1 'polypeptide(L)'
;FFRSTLFLLLLAFPLLAACSDDHADDVPQPGSVKGRRTVILYMAAENSLGTDGYLRSDSTEVMKGRIWLANEDRLLMFIDDEKGSRLYRVTKQNNTPTLVHRWNRKLNAADSETLREVCQMTKEQFPAEEYGLVCWSHATGWIPPTPASTQNVPLKSFGLDRGNEAAGNSEMLIEDFAEAIEASGMHFTYIFFDCCLMQTIETAYALRHVTERVIAAPMSIAACGADYESQIRNGLFAKEPAEIAKTYVADAYDPAKRNTYGDWGIAISCLRTDGLEKLAHTIRELLPQSQLVNKTSPDMNGVLFYQYYGYKQKYRPHAFDMAATLRRLLPEEAAQEAVDVLDECLEYYGSGDAIFVGNASFSGFYVTMPEDRDRFRAVSMFVPQTIYEENANVCPYGNLNLAFQQTEWYRAAGFDRTGW
;
A
#
# COMPACT_ATOMS: atom_id res chain seq x y z
N PHE A 1 4.50 91.31 17.76
CA PHE A 1 5.63 91.49 16.82
C PHE A 1 6.66 90.42 17.19
N PHE A 2 6.95 89.33 16.49
CA PHE A 2 6.88 88.89 15.08
C PHE A 2 6.52 87.39 15.11
N ARG A 3 5.42 86.93 14.48
CA ARG A 3 5.36 86.22 13.18
C ARG A 3 6.30 85.02 12.99
N SER A 4 5.65 83.84 12.87
CA SER A 4 5.88 82.73 11.93
C SER A 4 7.28 82.10 11.90
N THR A 5 7.46 80.79 12.03
CA THR A 5 7.00 79.81 11.03
C THR A 5 7.08 78.39 11.62
N LEU A 6 5.97 77.66 11.52
CA LEU A 6 5.82 76.26 11.89
C LEU A 6 6.42 75.40 10.76
N PHE A 7 7.54 74.72 11.01
CA PHE A 7 8.07 73.70 10.09
C PHE A 7 7.64 72.32 10.58
N LEU A 8 6.51 71.83 10.05
CA LEU A 8 6.14 70.42 10.15
C LEU A 8 7.10 69.59 9.28
N LEU A 9 8.05 68.93 9.93
CA LEU A 9 8.79 67.81 9.32
C LEU A 9 7.86 66.60 9.30
N LEU A 10 7.11 66.46 8.21
CA LEU A 10 6.43 65.22 7.81
C LEU A 10 7.50 64.15 7.53
N LEU A 11 7.81 63.35 8.55
CA LEU A 11 8.48 62.06 8.38
C LEU A 11 7.52 61.13 7.63
N ALA A 12 7.63 61.13 6.31
CA ALA A 12 7.04 60.10 5.46
C ALA A 12 7.77 58.77 5.73
N PHE A 13 7.29 58.01 6.71
CA PHE A 13 7.58 56.58 6.80
C PHE A 13 6.91 55.91 5.60
N PRO A 14 7.64 55.20 4.71
CA PRO A 14 6.99 54.26 3.83
C PRO A 14 6.50 53.12 4.71
N LEU A 15 5.20 53.09 4.99
CA LEU A 15 4.49 51.87 5.35
C LEU A 15 4.64 50.92 4.16
N LEU A 16 5.74 50.17 4.15
CA LEU A 16 5.79 48.89 3.46
C LEU A 16 4.78 48.02 4.19
N ALA A 17 3.53 48.08 3.74
CA ALA A 17 2.59 47.00 3.89
C ALA A 17 3.19 45.80 3.14
N ALA A 18 4.08 45.09 3.83
CA ALA A 18 4.29 43.69 3.54
C ALA A 18 2.93 43.04 3.81
N CYS A 19 2.22 42.65 2.75
CA CYS A 19 1.19 41.64 2.87
C CYS A 19 1.90 40.39 3.41
N SER A 20 1.82 40.17 4.71
CA SER A 20 2.02 38.82 5.24
C SER A 20 0.86 38.01 4.71
N ASP A 21 1.14 37.03 3.85
CA ASP A 21 0.23 35.92 3.69
C ASP A 21 0.16 35.23 5.06
N ASP A 22 -0.96 35.41 5.76
CA ASP A 22 -1.28 34.83 7.09
C ASP A 22 -1.45 33.28 7.04
N HIS A 23 -0.78 32.61 6.10
CA HIS A 23 -0.80 31.16 5.90
C HIS A 23 0.57 30.49 6.15
N ALA A 24 1.62 31.29 6.40
CA ALA A 24 2.97 30.77 6.65
C ALA A 24 3.16 30.17 8.06
N ASP A 25 2.25 30.46 9.00
CA ASP A 25 2.38 30.04 10.41
C ASP A 25 1.85 28.62 10.70
N ASP A 26 1.36 27.89 9.68
CA ASP A 26 0.70 26.59 9.84
C ASP A 26 1.56 25.38 9.45
N VAL A 27 2.81 25.60 9.03
CA VAL A 27 3.81 24.53 8.86
C VAL A 27 4.65 24.50 10.15
N PRO A 28 4.56 23.44 10.97
CA PRO A 28 5.33 23.35 12.19
C PRO A 28 6.84 23.42 11.89
N GLN A 29 7.55 24.31 12.58
CA GLN A 29 9.01 24.38 12.53
C GLN A 29 9.62 23.08 13.11
N PRO A 30 10.85 22.70 12.71
CA PRO A 30 11.58 21.60 13.33
C PRO A 30 11.60 21.76 14.86
N GLY A 31 11.20 20.70 15.59
CA GLY A 31 11.02 20.75 17.05
C GLY A 31 9.59 21.05 17.53
N SER A 32 8.58 20.89 16.68
CA SER A 32 7.17 20.97 17.05
C SER A 32 6.78 19.94 18.12
N VAL A 33 5.75 20.26 18.92
CA VAL A 33 5.23 19.36 19.98
C VAL A 33 4.89 18.01 19.34
N LYS A 34 5.26 16.90 19.98
CA LYS A 34 4.98 15.56 19.45
C LYS A 34 3.47 15.35 19.28
N GLY A 35 3.04 14.93 18.09
CA GLY A 35 1.65 14.53 17.84
C GLY A 35 1.38 13.13 18.36
N ARG A 36 0.11 12.71 18.42
CA ARG A 36 -0.23 11.32 18.71
C ARG A 36 0.11 10.45 17.49
N ARG A 37 -0.60 10.63 16.37
CA ARG A 37 -0.32 9.92 15.12
C ARG A 37 -0.09 10.87 13.95
N THR A 38 0.99 10.65 13.19
CA THR A 38 1.17 11.27 11.87
C THR A 38 0.95 10.22 10.79
N VAL A 39 -0.02 10.45 9.90
CA VAL A 39 -0.30 9.58 8.75
C VAL A 39 0.17 10.26 7.47
N ILE A 40 0.97 9.55 6.67
CA ILE A 40 1.36 9.96 5.33
C ILE A 40 0.44 9.26 4.34
N LEU A 41 -0.35 10.01 3.58
CA LEU A 41 -1.01 9.54 2.36
C LEU A 41 -0.08 9.80 1.19
N TYR A 42 0.57 8.74 0.71
CA TYR A 42 1.55 8.75 -0.37
C TYR A 42 0.89 8.39 -1.69
N MET A 43 0.59 9.42 -2.50
CA MET A 43 -0.15 9.29 -3.76
C MET A 43 0.79 9.36 -4.96
N ALA A 44 1.23 8.20 -5.45
CA ALA A 44 1.96 8.07 -6.71
C ALA A 44 0.95 8.04 -7.86
N ALA A 45 0.70 9.20 -8.46
CA ALA A 45 -0.45 9.45 -9.32
C ALA A 45 -0.11 9.90 -10.75
N GLU A 46 1.16 9.92 -11.16
CA GLU A 46 1.56 10.13 -12.55
C GLU A 46 1.30 8.86 -13.40
N ASN A 47 0.04 8.42 -13.40
CA ASN A 47 -0.50 7.26 -14.09
C ASN A 47 -2.02 7.43 -14.34
N SER A 48 -2.69 6.36 -14.80
CA SER A 48 -4.11 6.42 -15.16
C SER A 48 -5.02 6.84 -14.00
N LEU A 49 -4.69 6.53 -12.75
CA LEU A 49 -5.53 6.90 -11.60
C LEU A 49 -5.50 8.42 -11.36
N GLY A 50 -4.39 9.08 -11.68
CA GLY A 50 -4.32 10.54 -11.70
C GLY A 50 -5.09 11.15 -12.87
N THR A 51 -4.86 10.65 -14.10
CA THR A 51 -5.47 11.20 -15.31
C THR A 51 -6.98 10.98 -15.37
N ASP A 52 -7.47 9.86 -14.83
CA ASP A 52 -8.90 9.51 -14.84
C ASP A 52 -9.68 10.17 -13.69
N GLY A 53 -9.00 10.96 -12.84
CA GLY A 53 -9.61 11.83 -11.85
C GLY A 53 -9.77 11.23 -10.45
N TYR A 54 -9.32 10.00 -10.20
CA TYR A 54 -9.40 9.37 -8.87
C TYR A 54 -8.57 10.12 -7.83
N LEU A 55 -7.36 10.58 -8.18
CA LEU A 55 -6.58 11.48 -7.33
C LEU A 55 -7.40 12.68 -6.81
N ARG A 56 -8.21 13.29 -7.70
CA ARG A 56 -9.05 14.45 -7.36
C ARG A 56 -10.23 14.04 -6.47
N SER A 57 -10.87 12.92 -6.77
CA SER A 57 -11.97 12.38 -5.98
C SER A 57 -11.51 12.09 -4.55
N ASP A 58 -10.41 11.37 -4.39
CA ASP A 58 -9.91 10.95 -3.08
C ASP A 58 -9.34 12.13 -2.29
N SER A 59 -8.68 13.08 -2.97
CA SER A 59 -8.32 14.36 -2.34
C SER A 59 -9.54 15.13 -1.83
N THR A 60 -10.68 15.02 -2.52
CA THR A 60 -11.93 15.65 -2.09
C THR A 60 -12.51 14.94 -0.86
N GLU A 61 -12.47 13.61 -0.84
CA GLU A 61 -12.89 12.80 0.31
C GLU A 61 -12.03 13.05 1.54
N VAL A 62 -10.71 13.13 1.38
CA VAL A 62 -9.78 13.54 2.45
C VAL A 62 -10.19 14.89 3.03
N MET A 63 -10.45 15.87 2.16
CA MET A 63 -10.90 17.18 2.63
C MET A 63 -12.25 17.11 3.32
N LYS A 64 -13.22 16.29 2.88
CA LYS A 64 -14.48 16.10 3.63
C LYS A 64 -14.24 15.47 5.00
N GLY A 65 -13.39 14.44 5.06
CA GLY A 65 -13.05 13.70 6.29
C GLY A 65 -12.28 14.51 7.33
N ARG A 66 -11.56 15.57 6.92
CA ARG A 66 -10.69 16.38 7.80
C ARG A 66 -11.35 16.86 9.10
N ILE A 67 -12.67 17.04 9.12
CA ILE A 67 -13.40 17.52 10.30
C ILE A 67 -13.33 16.56 11.49
N TRP A 68 -13.03 15.29 11.22
CA TRP A 68 -12.89 14.21 12.19
C TRP A 68 -11.48 14.07 12.76
N LEU A 69 -10.49 14.81 12.22
CA LEU A 69 -9.13 14.82 12.78
C LEU A 69 -9.15 15.39 14.21
N ALA A 70 -8.48 14.68 15.12
CA ALA A 70 -8.15 15.21 16.44
C ALA A 70 -7.04 16.27 16.31
N ASN A 71 -6.87 17.13 17.33
CA ASN A 71 -5.87 18.20 17.27
C ASN A 71 -4.44 17.66 17.35
N GLU A 72 -4.27 16.52 18.01
CA GLU A 72 -3.02 15.78 18.19
C GLU A 72 -2.65 14.89 16.99
N ASP A 73 -3.59 14.67 16.06
CA ASP A 73 -3.40 13.86 14.86
C ASP A 73 -3.01 14.71 13.66
N ARG A 74 -2.23 14.12 12.75
CA ARG A 74 -1.71 14.82 11.57
C ARG A 74 -1.87 13.97 10.33
N LEU A 75 -2.39 14.59 9.28
CA LEU A 75 -2.46 13.99 7.95
C LEU A 75 -1.58 14.80 6.99
N LEU A 76 -0.60 14.11 6.41
CA LEU A 76 0.22 14.62 5.33
C LEU A 76 -0.21 13.96 4.02
N MET A 77 -0.27 14.73 2.93
CA MET A 77 -0.54 14.20 1.59
C MET A 77 0.67 14.49 0.70
N PHE A 78 1.46 13.46 0.42
CA PHE A 78 2.42 13.51 -0.66
C PHE A 78 1.71 13.17 -1.97
N ILE A 79 1.86 14.00 -2.99
CA ILE A 79 1.27 13.76 -4.30
C ILE A 79 2.32 14.00 -5.36
N ASP A 80 2.45 13.04 -6.27
CA ASP A 80 3.19 13.15 -7.51
C ASP A 80 2.27 12.87 -8.69
N ASP A 81 2.05 13.87 -9.53
CA ASP A 81 1.24 13.79 -10.75
C ASP A 81 1.88 14.70 -11.83
N GLU A 82 1.24 14.85 -12.98
CA GLU A 82 1.75 15.68 -14.09
C GLU A 82 2.03 17.15 -13.70
N LYS A 83 1.55 17.65 -12.55
CA LYS A 83 1.79 19.00 -12.04
C LYS A 83 3.02 19.09 -11.13
N GLY A 84 3.72 17.97 -10.92
CA GLY A 84 4.93 17.85 -10.11
C GLY A 84 4.66 17.52 -8.64
N SER A 85 5.73 17.11 -7.95
CA SER A 85 5.66 16.53 -6.62
C SER A 85 5.52 17.59 -5.53
N ARG A 86 4.66 17.32 -4.54
CA ARG A 86 4.40 18.23 -3.41
C ARG A 86 3.89 17.49 -2.19
N LEU A 87 4.19 18.05 -1.02
CA LEU A 87 3.72 17.60 0.28
C LEU A 87 2.78 18.65 0.86
N TYR A 88 1.58 18.21 1.25
CA TYR A 88 0.60 19.04 1.93
C TYR A 88 0.36 18.55 3.36
N ARG A 89 -0.10 19.47 4.21
CA ARG A 89 -0.69 19.17 5.51
C ARG A 89 -2.19 19.43 5.44
N VAL A 90 -2.99 18.48 5.91
CA VAL A 90 -4.44 18.63 6.10
C VAL A 90 -4.70 18.90 7.59
N THR A 91 -5.51 19.93 7.87
CA THR A 91 -5.95 20.27 9.23
C THR A 91 -7.46 20.34 9.29
N LYS A 92 -8.03 20.19 10.49
CA LYS A 92 -9.46 20.30 10.72
C LYS A 92 -9.99 21.71 10.43
N GLN A 93 -9.18 22.73 10.71
CA GLN A 93 -9.57 24.14 10.68
C GLN A 93 -9.59 24.72 9.27
N ASN A 94 -8.70 24.25 8.39
CA ASN A 94 -8.52 24.84 7.07
C ASN A 94 -9.42 24.16 6.04
N ASN A 95 -10.08 24.95 5.20
CA ASN A 95 -10.90 24.44 4.10
C ASN A 95 -10.08 24.01 2.88
N THR A 96 -8.77 24.27 2.89
CA THR A 96 -7.79 23.89 1.87
C THR A 96 -6.55 23.31 2.56
N PRO A 97 -5.86 22.34 1.93
CA PRO A 97 -4.60 21.83 2.46
C PRO A 97 -3.51 22.90 2.42
N THR A 98 -2.63 22.93 3.44
CA THR A 98 -1.48 23.85 3.51
C THR A 98 -0.28 23.22 2.81
N LEU A 99 0.37 23.94 1.91
CA LEU A 99 1.59 23.45 1.23
C LEU A 99 2.75 23.42 2.23
N VAL A 100 3.33 22.23 2.44
CA VAL A 100 4.52 22.03 3.28
C VAL A 100 5.78 22.13 2.44
N HIS A 101 5.81 21.43 1.32
CA HIS A 101 6.98 21.40 0.45
C HIS A 101 6.58 21.20 -1.01
N ARG A 102 7.34 21.82 -1.92
CA ARG A 102 7.23 21.61 -3.37
C ARG A 102 8.61 21.32 -3.93
N TRP A 103 8.75 20.18 -4.59
CA TRP A 103 9.98 19.84 -5.29
C TRP A 103 10.04 20.59 -6.63
N ASN A 104 11.16 21.25 -6.88
CA ASN A 104 11.41 21.95 -8.14
C ASN A 104 11.99 21.03 -9.23
N ARG A 105 12.39 19.81 -8.86
CA ARG A 105 12.80 18.75 -9.78
C ARG A 105 11.64 17.77 -9.97
N LYS A 106 11.58 17.12 -11.12
CA LYS A 106 10.67 16.00 -11.35
C LYS A 106 11.16 14.81 -10.51
N LEU A 107 10.37 14.41 -9.52
CA LEU A 107 10.62 13.15 -8.82
C LEU A 107 10.01 12.00 -9.61
N ASN A 108 10.36 10.80 -9.17
CA ASN A 108 9.62 9.59 -9.50
C ASN A 108 9.07 9.07 -8.17
N ALA A 109 7.76 9.05 -7.99
CA ALA A 109 7.16 8.56 -6.75
C ALA A 109 7.37 7.04 -6.54
N ALA A 110 7.76 6.32 -7.60
CA ALA A 110 8.17 4.92 -7.54
C ALA A 110 9.67 4.73 -7.25
N ASP A 111 10.43 5.80 -7.05
CA ASP A 111 11.82 5.73 -6.63
C ASP A 111 11.90 5.63 -5.10
N SER A 112 12.66 4.65 -4.60
CA SER A 112 12.85 4.42 -3.17
C SER A 112 13.52 5.62 -2.49
N GLU A 113 14.32 6.39 -3.23
CA GLU A 113 14.90 7.65 -2.76
C GLU A 113 13.82 8.69 -2.44
N THR A 114 12.79 8.81 -3.27
CA THR A 114 11.66 9.74 -3.05
C THR A 114 10.91 9.36 -1.77
N LEU A 115 10.60 8.07 -1.59
CA LEU A 115 9.95 7.60 -0.37
C LEU A 115 10.80 7.90 0.87
N ARG A 116 12.11 7.65 0.80
CA ARG A 116 13.04 7.97 1.89
C ARG A 116 13.03 9.45 2.24
N GLU A 117 13.10 10.33 1.23
CA GLU A 117 13.08 11.79 1.43
C GLU A 117 11.78 12.26 2.07
N VAL A 118 10.62 11.75 1.64
CA VAL A 118 9.31 12.07 2.22
C VAL A 118 9.22 11.58 3.68
N CYS A 119 9.73 10.38 3.97
CA CYS A 119 9.76 9.83 5.33
C CYS A 119 10.68 10.65 6.25
N GLN A 120 11.89 10.98 5.81
CA GLN A 120 12.83 11.81 6.58
C GLN A 120 12.24 13.19 6.89
N MET A 121 11.68 13.86 5.88
CA MET A 121 11.01 15.15 6.05
C MET A 121 9.84 15.07 7.05
N THR A 122 9.04 14.01 6.96
CA THR A 122 7.93 13.78 7.89
C THR A 122 8.41 13.60 9.32
N LYS A 123 9.42 12.77 9.54
CA LYS A 123 9.99 12.49 10.86
C LYS A 123 10.59 13.74 11.50
N GLU A 124 11.24 14.60 10.72
CA GLU A 124 11.89 15.82 11.20
C GLU A 124 10.88 16.94 11.52
N GLN A 125 9.89 17.15 10.66
CA GLN A 125 8.97 18.30 10.76
C GLN A 125 7.68 17.98 11.52
N PHE A 126 7.24 16.72 11.50
CA PHE A 126 5.97 16.27 12.09
C PHE A 126 6.12 15.10 13.07
N PRO A 127 7.01 15.21 14.09
CA PRO A 127 7.28 14.11 15.00
C PRO A 127 6.02 13.66 15.75
N ALA A 128 5.74 12.36 15.77
CA ALA A 128 4.58 11.75 16.43
C ALA A 128 4.95 10.53 17.26
N GLU A 129 4.05 10.08 18.13
CA GLU A 129 4.20 8.85 18.93
C GLU A 129 4.16 7.61 18.05
N GLU A 130 3.31 7.64 17.03
CA GLU A 130 3.11 6.59 16.06
C GLU A 130 2.97 7.18 14.65
N TYR A 131 3.32 6.38 13.65
CA TYR A 131 3.23 6.76 12.24
C TYR A 131 2.41 5.75 11.46
N GLY A 132 1.56 6.24 10.57
CA GLY A 132 0.87 5.43 9.57
C GLY A 132 1.32 5.82 8.17
N LEU A 133 1.39 4.84 7.26
CA LEU A 133 1.62 5.09 5.84
C LEU A 133 0.47 4.51 5.03
N VAL A 134 -0.09 5.32 4.14
CA VAL A 134 -1.07 4.89 3.13
C VAL A 134 -0.42 4.99 1.75
N CYS A 135 -0.37 3.87 1.05
CA CYS A 135 0.23 3.74 -0.26
C CYS A 135 -0.87 3.69 -1.32
N TRP A 136 -1.07 4.80 -2.04
CA TRP A 136 -2.10 4.95 -3.06
C TRP A 136 -1.47 4.94 -4.45
N SER A 137 -1.76 3.92 -5.27
CA SER A 137 -1.36 3.81 -6.67
C SER A 137 -1.86 2.51 -7.33
N HIS A 138 -1.30 2.17 -8.49
CA HIS A 138 -1.24 0.79 -8.96
C HIS A 138 -0.18 -0.02 -8.20
N ALA A 139 -0.37 -1.35 -8.17
CA ALA A 139 0.58 -2.29 -7.62
C ALA A 139 0.43 -3.67 -8.29
N THR A 140 1.50 -4.48 -8.20
CA THR A 140 1.53 -5.83 -8.76
C THR A 140 1.97 -6.91 -7.78
N GLY A 141 2.00 -6.61 -6.48
CA GLY A 141 2.40 -7.55 -5.43
C GLY A 141 3.92 -7.67 -5.31
N TRP A 142 4.42 -8.87 -4.98
CA TRP A 142 5.83 -9.11 -4.64
C TRP A 142 6.77 -9.30 -5.84
N ILE A 143 6.29 -9.31 -7.09
CA ILE A 143 7.01 -9.84 -8.26
C ILE A 143 8.27 -8.99 -8.58
N PRO A 144 9.50 -9.48 -8.38
CA PRO A 144 10.70 -8.76 -8.81
C PRO A 144 10.90 -8.83 -10.34
N PRO A 145 11.70 -7.92 -10.95
CA PRO A 145 12.17 -8.07 -12.32
C PRO A 145 13.03 -9.35 -12.45
N THR A 146 12.93 -10.07 -13.57
CA THR A 146 13.81 -11.22 -13.83
C THR A 146 14.88 -10.89 -14.89
N PRO A 147 16.11 -11.45 -14.77
CA PRO A 147 17.21 -11.18 -15.70
C PRO A 147 16.94 -11.58 -17.17
N ALA A 148 15.94 -12.43 -17.42
CA ALA A 148 15.54 -12.84 -18.77
C ALA A 148 14.72 -11.77 -19.52
N SER A 149 14.46 -10.62 -18.90
CA SER A 149 13.81 -9.48 -19.54
C SER A 149 14.75 -8.79 -20.54
N THR A 150 15.00 -9.42 -21.68
CA THR A 150 15.61 -8.72 -22.81
C THR A 150 14.62 -7.67 -23.29
N GLN A 151 14.92 -6.39 -23.01
CA GLN A 151 14.19 -5.15 -23.32
C GLN A 151 13.40 -4.56 -22.14
N ASN A 152 13.91 -3.47 -21.54
CA ASN A 152 13.17 -2.42 -20.82
C ASN A 152 11.83 -2.85 -20.21
N VAL A 153 11.82 -3.83 -19.31
CA VAL A 153 10.62 -4.13 -18.53
C VAL A 153 10.64 -3.23 -17.31
N PRO A 154 9.60 -2.42 -17.08
CA PRO A 154 9.55 -1.56 -15.91
C PRO A 154 9.63 -2.41 -14.62
N LEU A 155 10.31 -1.92 -13.58
CA LEU A 155 10.17 -2.43 -12.21
C LEU A 155 8.69 -2.45 -11.80
N LYS A 156 8.25 -3.48 -11.06
CA LYS A 156 6.81 -3.71 -10.77
C LYS A 156 6.50 -4.26 -9.38
N SER A 157 6.15 -3.39 -8.42
CA SER A 157 5.53 -3.80 -7.15
C SER A 157 4.60 -2.71 -6.59
N PHE A 158 5.08 -1.51 -6.26
CA PHE A 158 4.22 -0.38 -5.84
C PHE A 158 4.51 0.91 -6.62
N GLY A 159 3.45 1.67 -6.96
CA GLY A 159 3.57 3.05 -7.41
C GLY A 159 3.84 3.12 -8.90
N LEU A 160 2.83 3.28 -9.76
CA LEU A 160 3.09 3.43 -11.20
C LEU A 160 3.43 4.89 -11.54
N ASP A 161 4.62 5.17 -12.01
CA ASP A 161 5.02 6.51 -12.49
C ASP A 161 5.43 6.45 -13.97
N ARG A 162 4.66 7.14 -14.82
CA ARG A 162 4.92 7.26 -16.27
C ARG A 162 5.55 8.58 -16.66
N GLY A 163 5.79 9.46 -15.71
CA GLY A 163 6.33 10.78 -15.97
C GLY A 163 7.77 10.78 -16.45
N ASN A 164 8.52 9.75 -16.07
CA ASN A 164 9.95 9.66 -16.33
C ASN A 164 10.31 8.35 -17.04
N GLU A 165 9.67 8.06 -18.18
CA GLU A 165 9.95 6.86 -19.00
C GLU A 165 11.44 6.71 -19.39
N ALA A 166 12.21 7.81 -19.39
CA ALA A 166 13.64 7.81 -19.63
C ALA A 166 14.46 7.13 -18.51
N ALA A 167 13.92 7.02 -17.29
CA ALA A 167 14.57 6.39 -16.14
C ALA A 167 14.32 4.86 -16.04
N GLY A 168 13.54 4.28 -16.95
CA GLY A 168 13.37 2.82 -17.07
C GLY A 168 12.55 2.12 -15.98
N ASN A 169 12.31 2.77 -14.83
CA ASN A 169 11.64 2.18 -13.67
C ASN A 169 10.32 2.89 -13.38
N SER A 170 9.20 2.19 -13.60
CA SER A 170 7.87 2.75 -13.37
C SER A 170 7.22 2.28 -12.07
N GLU A 171 7.79 1.36 -11.30
CA GLU A 171 7.29 0.94 -9.97
C GLU A 171 8.45 0.61 -9.00
N MET A 172 8.20 0.64 -7.69
CA MET A 172 9.17 0.40 -6.61
C MET A 172 9.13 -1.06 -6.14
N LEU A 173 10.28 -1.73 -6.01
CA LEU A 173 10.36 -3.06 -5.41
C LEU A 173 10.05 -3.03 -3.92
N ILE A 174 9.49 -4.12 -3.38
CA ILE A 174 9.10 -4.15 -1.98
C ILE A 174 10.30 -4.16 -1.03
N GLU A 175 11.41 -4.77 -1.46
CA GLU A 175 12.68 -4.76 -0.72
C GLU A 175 13.28 -3.34 -0.70
N ASP A 176 13.32 -2.66 -1.85
CA ASP A 176 13.77 -1.26 -1.93
C ASP A 176 12.86 -0.32 -1.12
N PHE A 177 11.55 -0.60 -1.10
CA PHE A 177 10.57 0.11 -0.28
C PHE A 177 10.87 -0.06 1.21
N ALA A 178 11.14 -1.29 1.66
CA ALA A 178 11.53 -1.57 3.05
C ALA A 178 12.85 -0.88 3.41
N GLU A 179 13.88 -0.98 2.55
CA GLU A 179 15.19 -0.34 2.76
C GLU A 179 15.04 1.19 2.86
N ALA A 180 14.23 1.82 2.01
CA ALA A 180 13.98 3.26 2.07
C ALA A 180 13.36 3.70 3.40
N ILE A 181 12.42 2.92 3.94
CA ILE A 181 11.82 3.22 5.25
C ILE A 181 12.86 3.05 6.35
N GLU A 182 13.60 1.95 6.37
CA GLU A 182 14.65 1.69 7.36
C GLU A 182 15.71 2.81 7.33
N ALA A 183 16.17 3.20 6.14
CA ALA A 183 17.16 4.25 5.94
C ALA A 183 16.64 5.65 6.32
N SER A 184 15.32 5.88 6.29
CA SER A 184 14.72 7.10 6.85
C SER A 184 14.72 7.12 8.39
N GLY A 185 14.93 5.94 9.01
CA GLY A 185 14.80 5.70 10.44
C GLY A 185 13.37 5.79 10.95
N MET A 186 12.36 5.73 10.07
CA MET A 186 10.97 5.61 10.47
C MET A 186 10.61 4.14 10.71
N HIS A 187 9.63 3.93 11.57
CA HIS A 187 8.96 2.65 11.75
C HIS A 187 7.47 2.92 11.83
N PHE A 188 6.66 2.16 11.10
CA PHE A 188 5.23 2.40 11.00
C PHE A 188 4.43 1.47 11.93
N THR A 189 3.37 2.00 12.53
CA THR A 189 2.39 1.18 13.26
C THR A 189 1.50 0.41 12.29
N TYR A 190 1.31 0.94 11.07
CA TYR A 190 0.73 0.23 9.95
C TYR A 190 1.20 0.81 8.62
N ILE A 191 1.27 -0.06 7.61
CA ILE A 191 1.29 0.33 6.20
C ILE A 191 0.00 -0.19 5.58
N PHE A 192 -0.83 0.72 5.09
CA PHE A 192 -2.06 0.43 4.37
C PHE A 192 -1.84 0.62 2.87
N PHE A 193 -1.89 -0.48 2.11
CA PHE A 193 -1.83 -0.45 0.66
C PHE A 193 -3.24 -0.33 0.08
N ASP A 194 -3.59 0.89 -0.34
CA ASP A 194 -4.76 1.18 -1.17
C ASP A 194 -4.41 0.94 -2.64
N CYS A 195 -4.01 -0.29 -2.93
CA CYS A 195 -3.60 -0.75 -4.25
C CYS A 195 -3.70 -2.27 -4.37
N CYS A 196 -3.59 -2.77 -5.61
CA CYS A 196 -3.89 -4.16 -5.93
C CYS A 196 -2.81 -5.14 -5.45
N LEU A 197 -3.22 -6.34 -5.03
CA LEU A 197 -2.34 -7.51 -4.81
C LEU A 197 -1.25 -7.37 -3.74
N MET A 198 -1.37 -6.44 -2.80
CA MET A 198 -0.31 -6.20 -1.80
C MET A 198 -0.42 -7.07 -0.54
N GLN A 199 -1.56 -7.74 -0.31
CA GLN A 199 -1.71 -8.66 0.83
C GLN A 199 -1.17 -10.05 0.52
N THR A 200 0.10 -10.10 0.17
CA THR A 200 0.83 -11.34 -0.03
C THR A 200 1.71 -11.61 1.18
N ILE A 201 1.90 -12.88 1.53
CA ILE A 201 2.80 -13.24 2.63
C ILE A 201 4.24 -12.83 2.30
N GLU A 202 4.64 -12.86 1.02
CA GLU A 202 5.94 -12.42 0.53
C GLU A 202 6.17 -10.92 0.79
N THR A 203 5.20 -10.08 0.43
CA THR A 203 5.20 -8.63 0.70
C THR A 203 5.23 -8.35 2.19
N ALA A 204 4.35 -9.00 2.96
CA ALA A 204 4.27 -8.79 4.40
C ALA A 204 5.56 -9.21 5.12
N TYR A 205 6.18 -10.32 4.68
CA TYR A 205 7.45 -10.76 5.23
C TYR A 205 8.57 -9.77 4.91
N ALA A 206 8.67 -9.26 3.67
CA ALA A 206 9.68 -8.25 3.31
C ALA A 206 9.57 -6.97 4.14
N LEU A 207 8.36 -6.56 4.50
CA LEU A 207 8.11 -5.36 5.31
C LEU A 207 8.25 -5.55 6.83
N ARG A 208 8.53 -6.77 7.31
CA ARG A 208 8.35 -7.14 8.72
C ARG A 208 9.18 -6.32 9.73
N HIS A 209 10.27 -5.71 9.27
CA HIS A 209 11.18 -4.92 10.11
C HIS A 209 10.87 -3.42 10.13
N VAL A 210 9.96 -2.95 9.27
CA VAL A 210 9.70 -1.52 9.08
C VAL A 210 8.26 -1.11 9.40
N THR A 211 7.38 -2.08 9.64
CA THR A 211 6.01 -1.86 10.09
C THR A 211 5.56 -2.94 11.06
N GLU A 212 4.68 -2.60 11.99
CA GLU A 212 4.01 -3.57 12.88
C GLU A 212 2.89 -4.34 12.16
N ARG A 213 2.25 -3.71 11.16
CA ARG A 213 1.09 -4.26 10.44
C ARG A 213 1.14 -3.93 8.96
N VAL A 214 0.70 -4.89 8.16
CA VAL A 214 0.38 -4.71 6.75
C VAL A 214 -1.13 -4.87 6.58
N ILE A 215 -1.73 -3.87 5.95
CA ILE A 215 -3.17 -3.84 5.65
C ILE A 215 -3.30 -3.68 4.14
N ALA A 216 -3.89 -4.66 3.48
CA ALA A 216 -3.94 -4.69 2.02
C ALA A 216 -4.97 -5.71 1.52
N ALA A 217 -5.31 -5.61 0.24
CA ALA A 217 -6.07 -6.63 -0.47
C ALA A 217 -5.15 -7.60 -1.24
N PRO A 218 -5.45 -8.92 -1.28
CA PRO A 218 -4.74 -9.89 -2.11
C PRO A 218 -5.27 -9.93 -3.56
N MET A 219 -6.27 -9.10 -3.88
CA MET A 219 -6.96 -9.01 -5.17
C MET A 219 -6.74 -7.64 -5.82
N SER A 220 -7.25 -7.48 -7.05
CA SER A 220 -7.41 -6.14 -7.62
C SER A 220 -8.56 -5.42 -6.91
N ILE A 221 -8.39 -4.13 -6.57
CA ILE A 221 -9.43 -3.33 -5.90
C ILE A 221 -10.14 -2.41 -6.89
N ALA A 222 -11.30 -1.88 -6.50
CA ALA A 222 -12.00 -0.87 -7.29
C ALA A 222 -11.12 0.38 -7.45
N ALA A 223 -11.18 1.02 -8.62
CA ALA A 223 -10.31 2.17 -8.94
C ALA A 223 -10.53 3.39 -8.03
N CYS A 224 -11.69 3.48 -7.37
CA CYS A 224 -12.00 4.47 -6.35
C CYS A 224 -11.29 4.24 -5.00
N GLY A 225 -10.62 3.10 -4.80
CA GLY A 225 -9.86 2.84 -3.58
C GLY A 225 -10.72 2.85 -2.31
N ALA A 226 -10.10 3.18 -1.18
CA ALA A 226 -10.82 3.36 0.08
C ALA A 226 -11.49 4.73 0.15
N ASP A 227 -12.70 4.80 0.73
CA ASP A 227 -13.39 6.06 0.97
C ASP A 227 -12.68 6.85 2.08
N TYR A 228 -11.94 7.90 1.70
CA TYR A 228 -11.05 8.59 2.64
C TYR A 228 -11.81 9.40 3.69
N GLU A 229 -13.06 9.79 3.43
CA GLU A 229 -13.92 10.44 4.42
C GLU A 229 -14.20 9.49 5.58
N SER A 230 -14.57 8.24 5.26
CA SER A 230 -14.87 7.17 6.21
C SER A 230 -13.60 6.67 6.90
N GLN A 231 -12.50 6.55 6.16
CA GLN A 231 -11.21 6.14 6.70
C GLN A 231 -10.62 7.14 7.69
N ILE A 232 -10.72 8.45 7.44
CA ILE A 232 -10.28 9.46 8.43
C ILE A 232 -11.16 9.40 9.68
N ARG A 233 -12.46 9.17 9.52
CA ARG A 233 -13.42 9.10 10.63
C ARG A 233 -13.23 7.86 11.51
N ASN A 234 -13.01 6.70 10.89
CA ASN A 234 -13.14 5.40 11.56
C ASN A 234 -11.88 4.53 11.52
N GLY A 235 -10.91 4.81 10.63
CA GLY A 235 -9.82 3.90 10.30
C GLY A 235 -8.42 4.44 10.63
N LEU A 236 -7.89 5.33 9.78
CA LEU A 236 -6.47 5.75 9.78
C LEU A 236 -5.97 6.24 11.16
N PHE A 237 -6.85 6.91 11.90
CA PHE A 237 -6.56 7.45 13.23
C PHE A 237 -7.20 6.64 14.36
N ALA A 238 -7.83 5.49 14.07
CA ALA A 238 -8.35 4.61 15.11
C ALA A 238 -7.24 4.03 15.96
N LYS A 239 -7.56 3.71 17.21
CA LYS A 239 -6.62 3.06 18.14
C LYS A 239 -6.12 1.73 17.57
N GLU A 240 -7.04 0.90 17.07
CA GLU A 240 -6.73 -0.42 16.51
C GLU A 240 -6.63 -0.31 14.97
N PRO A 241 -5.46 -0.57 14.35
CA PRO A 241 -5.30 -0.41 12.90
C PRO A 241 -6.19 -1.31 12.05
N ALA A 242 -6.66 -2.44 12.59
CA ALA A 242 -7.64 -3.31 11.95
C ALA A 242 -8.96 -2.60 11.56
N GLU A 243 -9.30 -1.46 12.17
CA GLU A 243 -10.47 -0.66 11.78
C GLU A 243 -10.35 -0.10 10.36
N ILE A 244 -9.14 0.06 9.80
CA ILE A 244 -8.93 0.46 8.40
C ILE A 244 -9.56 -0.58 7.46
N ALA A 245 -9.24 -1.87 7.68
CA ALA A 245 -9.75 -2.97 6.87
C ALA A 245 -11.26 -3.18 7.08
N LYS A 246 -11.75 -3.07 8.32
CA LYS A 246 -13.20 -3.15 8.61
C LYS A 246 -13.98 -2.03 7.95
N THR A 247 -13.47 -0.80 8.01
CA THR A 247 -14.08 0.37 7.37
C THR A 247 -14.15 0.17 5.86
N TYR A 248 -13.07 -0.32 5.24
CA TYR A 248 -13.06 -0.55 3.79
C TYR A 248 -14.07 -1.65 3.38
N VAL A 249 -14.15 -2.77 4.12
CA VAL A 249 -15.19 -3.77 3.87
C VAL A 249 -16.59 -3.17 4.02
N ALA A 250 -16.85 -2.41 5.09
CA ALA A 250 -18.14 -1.78 5.31
C ALA A 250 -18.53 -0.84 4.15
N ASP A 251 -17.59 -0.03 3.67
CA ASP A 251 -17.81 0.90 2.56
C ASP A 251 -18.06 0.20 1.23
N ALA A 252 -17.27 -0.83 0.92
CA ALA A 252 -17.37 -1.59 -0.33
C ALA A 252 -18.72 -2.32 -0.48
N TYR A 253 -19.35 -2.66 0.64
CA TYR A 253 -20.64 -3.35 0.68
C TYR A 253 -21.81 -2.47 1.16
N ASP A 254 -21.60 -1.16 1.35
CA ASP A 254 -22.67 -0.22 1.68
C ASP A 254 -23.58 -0.01 0.45
N PRO A 255 -24.89 -0.33 0.54
CA PRO A 255 -25.84 -0.06 -0.55
C PRO A 255 -25.85 1.40 -0.99
N ALA A 256 -25.59 2.36 -0.10
CA ALA A 256 -25.51 3.78 -0.42
C ALA A 256 -24.30 4.14 -1.28
N LYS A 257 -23.22 3.33 -1.23
CA LYS A 257 -21.98 3.52 -1.99
C LYS A 257 -21.87 2.62 -3.22
N ARG A 258 -22.94 1.87 -3.55
CA ARG A 258 -22.98 0.93 -4.69
C ARG A 258 -22.63 1.57 -6.04
N ASN A 259 -22.96 2.85 -6.24
CA ASN A 259 -22.62 3.59 -7.45
C ASN A 259 -21.12 3.90 -7.56
N THR A 260 -20.41 3.97 -6.45
CA THR A 260 -18.96 4.21 -6.38
C THR A 260 -18.21 2.89 -6.48
N TYR A 261 -18.60 1.89 -5.69
CA TYR A 261 -17.87 0.63 -5.57
C TYR A 261 -18.24 -0.43 -6.59
N GLY A 262 -19.39 -0.31 -7.26
CA GLY A 262 -19.84 -1.36 -8.16
C GLY A 262 -20.07 -2.69 -7.43
N ASP A 263 -20.02 -3.81 -8.16
CA ASP A 263 -20.11 -5.19 -7.67
C ASP A 263 -18.73 -5.81 -7.45
N TRP A 264 -17.67 -5.01 -7.52
CA TRP A 264 -16.30 -5.50 -7.49
C TRP A 264 -15.99 -6.32 -6.23
N GLY A 265 -16.60 -5.94 -5.10
CA GLY A 265 -16.33 -6.54 -3.81
C GLY A 265 -14.89 -6.30 -3.35
N ILE A 266 -14.56 -6.79 -2.16
CA ILE A 266 -13.20 -6.73 -1.63
C ILE A 266 -12.95 -7.91 -0.70
N ALA A 267 -11.75 -8.47 -0.74
CA ALA A 267 -11.15 -9.23 0.34
C ALA A 267 -9.95 -8.43 0.85
N ILE A 268 -9.82 -8.29 2.17
CA ILE A 268 -8.77 -7.48 2.81
C ILE A 268 -8.45 -8.04 4.20
N SER A 269 -7.20 -7.93 4.63
CA SER A 269 -6.80 -8.29 5.99
C SER A 269 -5.90 -7.25 6.63
N CYS A 270 -5.74 -7.36 7.95
CA CYS A 270 -4.79 -6.65 8.77
C CYS A 270 -3.90 -7.70 9.44
N LEU A 271 -2.68 -7.82 8.92
CA LEU A 271 -1.70 -8.84 9.29
C LEU A 271 -0.57 -8.20 10.10
N ARG A 272 -0.31 -8.72 11.30
CA ARG A 272 0.83 -8.35 12.14
C ARG A 272 2.10 -8.99 11.62
N THR A 273 3.19 -8.21 11.66
CA THR A 273 4.50 -8.63 11.17
C THR A 273 5.35 -9.36 12.22
N ASP A 274 5.10 -9.10 13.49
CA ASP A 274 5.88 -9.64 14.62
C ASP A 274 5.74 -11.17 14.79
N GLY A 275 4.65 -11.77 14.29
CA GLY A 275 4.44 -13.21 14.26
C GLY A 275 5.03 -13.92 13.03
N LEU A 276 5.49 -13.18 12.02
CA LEU A 276 5.82 -13.77 10.72
C LEU A 276 7.08 -14.63 10.73
N GLU A 277 8.04 -14.37 11.62
CA GLU A 277 9.22 -15.24 11.78
C GLU A 277 8.83 -16.60 12.37
N LYS A 278 7.91 -16.62 13.35
CA LYS A 278 7.34 -17.86 13.90
C LYS A 278 6.59 -18.62 12.81
N LEU A 279 5.74 -17.94 12.04
CA LEU A 279 5.01 -18.55 10.93
C LEU A 279 5.94 -19.15 9.87
N ALA A 280 6.96 -18.41 9.45
CA ALA A 280 7.96 -18.90 8.49
C ALA A 280 8.68 -20.14 9.03
N HIS A 281 9.09 -20.12 10.30
CA HIS A 281 9.72 -21.27 10.95
C HIS A 281 8.79 -22.49 11.01
N THR A 282 7.53 -22.32 11.44
CA THR A 282 6.54 -23.40 11.47
C THR A 282 6.35 -24.00 10.07
N ILE A 283 6.15 -23.18 9.05
CA ILE A 283 5.99 -23.67 7.67
C ILE A 283 7.26 -24.40 7.22
N ARG A 284 8.45 -23.88 7.52
CA ARG A 284 9.72 -24.50 7.16
C ARG A 284 9.90 -25.92 7.69
N GLU A 285 9.39 -26.20 8.88
CA GLU A 285 9.47 -27.54 9.48
C GLU A 285 8.38 -28.49 8.94
N LEU A 286 7.25 -27.95 8.49
CA LEU A 286 6.11 -28.73 7.97
C LEU A 286 6.18 -28.97 6.45
N LEU A 287 6.77 -28.06 5.68
CA LEU A 287 6.81 -28.10 4.22
C LEU A 287 7.45 -29.38 3.63
N PRO A 288 8.44 -30.04 4.26
CA PRO A 288 8.94 -31.35 3.84
C PRO A 288 7.92 -32.50 3.91
N GLN A 289 6.76 -32.29 4.53
CA GLN A 289 5.64 -33.24 4.54
C GLN A 289 4.62 -32.95 3.42
N SER A 290 4.83 -31.86 2.67
CA SER A 290 3.84 -31.36 1.73
C SER A 290 3.83 -32.13 0.40
N GLN A 291 2.75 -31.93 -0.36
CA GLN A 291 2.61 -32.45 -1.72
C GLN A 291 3.56 -31.80 -2.74
N LEU A 292 4.31 -30.75 -2.36
CA LEU A 292 5.28 -30.04 -3.20
C LEU A 292 6.63 -30.76 -3.29
N VAL A 293 6.96 -31.65 -2.34
CA VAL A 293 8.27 -32.28 -2.26
C VAL A 293 8.64 -33.06 -3.54
N ASN A 294 9.79 -32.73 -4.11
CA ASN A 294 10.32 -33.27 -5.36
C ASN A 294 9.36 -33.15 -6.56
N LYS A 295 8.49 -32.13 -6.58
CA LYS A 295 7.59 -31.84 -7.71
C LYS A 295 7.78 -30.41 -8.14
N THR A 296 7.74 -30.17 -9.45
CA THR A 296 7.76 -28.82 -10.04
C THR A 296 6.46 -28.05 -9.86
N SER A 297 5.34 -28.75 -9.65
CA SER A 297 3.99 -28.19 -9.54
C SER A 297 3.07 -29.11 -8.73
N PRO A 298 2.47 -28.64 -7.62
CA PRO A 298 1.38 -29.34 -6.96
C PRO A 298 0.06 -29.09 -7.69
N ASP A 299 -0.92 -29.98 -7.50
CA ASP A 299 -2.29 -29.77 -7.99
C ASP A 299 -3.03 -28.76 -7.10
N MET A 300 -3.41 -27.63 -7.70
CA MET A 300 -4.08 -26.51 -7.04
C MET A 300 -5.55 -26.37 -7.47
N ASN A 301 -6.13 -27.37 -8.13
CA ASN A 301 -7.53 -27.33 -8.53
C ASN A 301 -8.44 -27.18 -7.30
N GLY A 302 -9.43 -26.28 -7.40
CA GLY A 302 -10.39 -25.99 -6.33
C GLY A 302 -9.84 -25.20 -5.14
N VAL A 303 -8.55 -24.80 -5.15
CA VAL A 303 -8.00 -23.90 -4.12
C VAL A 303 -8.50 -22.48 -4.38
N LEU A 304 -8.96 -21.81 -3.32
CA LEU A 304 -9.41 -20.43 -3.40
C LEU A 304 -8.27 -19.52 -3.87
N PHE A 305 -8.57 -18.61 -4.79
CA PHE A 305 -7.63 -17.62 -5.28
C PHE A 305 -8.30 -16.25 -5.40
N TYR A 306 -7.49 -15.20 -5.23
CA TYR A 306 -7.84 -13.79 -5.34
C TYR A 306 -7.51 -13.20 -6.71
N GLN A 307 -6.71 -13.93 -7.49
CA GLN A 307 -6.37 -13.63 -8.88
C GLN A 307 -6.00 -14.93 -9.58
N TYR A 308 -6.42 -15.07 -10.84
CA TYR A 308 -6.02 -16.19 -11.68
C TYR A 308 -4.82 -15.84 -12.57
N TYR A 309 -4.01 -16.83 -12.90
CA TYR A 309 -2.94 -16.65 -13.88
C TYR A 309 -3.50 -16.67 -15.30
N GLY A 310 -3.07 -15.72 -16.14
CA GLY A 310 -3.35 -15.78 -17.55
C GLY A 310 -2.88 -14.55 -18.32
N TYR A 311 -2.89 -14.64 -19.66
CA TYR A 311 -2.43 -13.57 -20.54
C TYR A 311 -3.16 -12.23 -20.26
N LYS A 312 -4.45 -12.29 -19.93
CA LYS A 312 -5.27 -11.11 -19.60
C LYS A 312 -4.87 -10.45 -18.29
N GLN A 313 -4.26 -11.20 -17.38
CA GLN A 313 -3.68 -10.69 -16.14
C GLN A 313 -2.21 -10.31 -16.32
N LYS A 314 -1.76 -10.15 -17.58
CA LYS A 314 -0.38 -9.90 -17.97
C LYS A 314 0.57 -10.97 -17.44
N TYR A 315 0.09 -12.21 -17.31
CA TYR A 315 0.83 -13.34 -16.74
C TYR A 315 1.26 -13.15 -15.28
N ARG A 316 0.61 -12.28 -14.49
CA ARG A 316 0.78 -12.29 -13.03
C ARG A 316 0.39 -13.66 -12.45
N PRO A 317 1.07 -14.15 -11.41
CA PRO A 317 0.79 -15.46 -10.83
C PRO A 317 -0.62 -15.52 -10.23
N HIS A 318 -1.03 -16.76 -9.96
CA HIS A 318 -2.20 -16.98 -9.11
C HIS A 318 -1.91 -16.38 -7.73
N ALA A 319 -2.91 -15.71 -7.16
CA ALA A 319 -2.88 -15.26 -5.77
C ALA A 319 -3.72 -16.25 -4.95
N PHE A 320 -3.19 -17.44 -4.67
CA PHE A 320 -3.91 -18.45 -3.89
C PHE A 320 -4.04 -18.00 -2.43
N ASP A 321 -5.19 -18.24 -1.81
CA ASP A 321 -5.34 -18.01 -0.37
C ASP A 321 -4.37 -18.90 0.42
N MET A 322 -3.64 -18.30 1.35
CA MET A 322 -2.58 -18.98 2.08
C MET A 322 -3.12 -20.12 2.94
N ALA A 323 -4.22 -19.91 3.67
CA ALA A 323 -4.81 -20.95 4.51
C ALA A 323 -5.37 -22.11 3.66
N ALA A 324 -6.08 -21.79 2.57
CA ALA A 324 -6.54 -22.80 1.62
C ALA A 324 -5.38 -23.57 0.98
N THR A 325 -4.27 -22.89 0.69
CA THR A 325 -3.05 -23.49 0.14
C THR A 325 -2.39 -24.44 1.15
N LEU A 326 -2.20 -24.01 2.39
CA LEU A 326 -1.61 -24.86 3.44
C LEU A 326 -2.42 -26.14 3.62
N ARG A 327 -3.75 -26.05 3.64
CA ARG A 327 -4.65 -27.23 3.68
C ARG A 327 -4.59 -28.11 2.44
N ARG A 328 -4.29 -27.53 1.27
CA ARG A 328 -4.12 -28.33 0.04
C ARG A 328 -2.80 -29.09 0.03
N LEU A 329 -1.74 -28.45 0.53
CA LEU A 329 -0.37 -28.92 0.40
C LEU A 329 0.05 -29.84 1.56
N LEU A 330 -0.38 -29.59 2.79
CA LEU A 330 0.06 -30.31 3.98
C LEU A 330 -0.93 -31.40 4.42
N PRO A 331 -0.48 -32.44 5.15
CA PRO A 331 -1.36 -33.30 5.93
C PRO A 331 -2.23 -32.49 6.89
N GLU A 332 -3.42 -32.99 7.24
CA GLU A 332 -4.45 -32.26 7.99
C GLU A 332 -3.93 -31.63 9.30
N GLU A 333 -3.22 -32.40 10.13
CA GLU A 333 -2.66 -31.90 11.41
C GLU A 333 -1.61 -30.79 11.19
N ALA A 334 -0.71 -30.98 10.23
CA ALA A 334 0.31 -30.00 9.87
C ALA A 334 -0.31 -28.73 9.25
N ALA A 335 -1.33 -28.89 8.41
CA ALA A 335 -2.06 -27.77 7.85
C ALA A 335 -2.73 -26.94 8.96
N GLN A 336 -3.36 -27.60 9.92
CA GLN A 336 -4.01 -26.93 11.04
C GLN A 336 -2.99 -26.18 11.90
N GLU A 337 -1.85 -26.79 12.24
CA GLU A 337 -0.77 -26.13 12.97
C GLU A 337 -0.28 -24.86 12.26
N ALA A 338 -0.05 -24.94 10.95
CA ALA A 338 0.41 -23.78 10.18
C ALA A 338 -0.66 -22.68 10.09
N VAL A 339 -1.95 -23.05 9.97
CA VAL A 339 -3.07 -22.11 9.93
C VAL A 339 -3.30 -21.45 11.30
N ASP A 340 -3.15 -22.19 12.40
CA ASP A 340 -3.27 -21.63 13.75
C ASP A 340 -2.22 -20.52 13.99
N VAL A 341 -0.97 -20.75 13.56
CA VAL A 341 0.09 -19.74 13.65
C VAL A 341 -0.17 -18.55 12.71
N LEU A 342 -0.78 -18.76 11.54
CA LEU A 342 -1.21 -17.67 10.67
C LEU A 342 -2.33 -16.85 11.32
N ASP A 343 -3.29 -17.50 11.98
CA ASP A 343 -4.40 -16.85 12.66
C ASP A 343 -3.92 -16.01 13.86
N GLU A 344 -2.86 -16.42 14.56
CA GLU A 344 -2.19 -15.59 15.58
C GLU A 344 -1.62 -14.27 15.01
N CYS A 345 -1.29 -14.24 13.71
CA CYS A 345 -0.77 -13.05 13.04
C CYS A 345 -1.90 -12.12 12.56
N LEU A 346 -3.17 -12.53 12.57
CA LEU A 346 -4.27 -11.77 11.98
C LEU A 346 -5.10 -11.04 13.04
N GLU A 347 -5.14 -9.70 12.93
CA GLU A 347 -6.07 -8.90 13.74
C GLU A 347 -7.46 -8.80 13.11
N TYR A 348 -7.50 -8.87 11.78
CA TYR A 348 -8.73 -8.90 11.01
C TYR A 348 -8.50 -9.48 9.62
N TYR A 349 -9.50 -10.17 9.11
CA TYR A 349 -9.65 -10.48 7.69
C TYR A 349 -11.12 -10.48 7.34
N GLY A 350 -11.48 -10.00 6.16
CA GLY A 350 -12.88 -9.90 5.76
C GLY A 350 -13.07 -9.83 4.26
N SER A 351 -14.25 -10.26 3.84
CA SER A 351 -14.75 -10.13 2.49
C SER A 351 -16.28 -10.15 2.53
N GLY A 352 -16.95 -9.77 1.44
CA GLY A 352 -18.36 -10.10 1.23
C GLY A 352 -18.52 -11.32 0.32
N ASP A 353 -19.73 -11.53 -0.19
CA ASP A 353 -20.13 -12.81 -0.81
C ASP A 353 -19.38 -13.15 -2.10
N ALA A 354 -18.89 -12.14 -2.81
CA ALA A 354 -18.14 -12.30 -4.03
C ALA A 354 -17.09 -11.22 -4.19
N ILE A 355 -16.02 -11.59 -4.88
CA ILE A 355 -14.93 -10.71 -5.29
C ILE A 355 -14.70 -10.82 -6.79
N PHE A 356 -14.37 -9.69 -7.41
CA PHE A 356 -13.97 -9.64 -8.81
C PHE A 356 -12.51 -10.06 -8.96
N VAL A 357 -12.26 -11.06 -9.81
CA VAL A 357 -10.91 -11.58 -10.10
C VAL A 357 -10.53 -11.42 -11.59
N GLY A 358 -11.40 -10.77 -12.36
CA GLY A 358 -11.26 -10.55 -13.80
C GLY A 358 -10.31 -9.43 -14.19
N ASN A 359 -10.16 -9.20 -15.49
CA ASN A 359 -9.61 -7.95 -16.01
C ASN A 359 -10.80 -7.05 -16.35
N ALA A 360 -10.73 -5.75 -15.99
CA ALA A 360 -11.76 -4.75 -16.25
C ALA A 360 -12.30 -4.73 -17.69
N SER A 361 -11.52 -5.21 -18.68
CA SER A 361 -11.96 -5.34 -20.09
C SER A 361 -12.92 -6.52 -20.35
N PHE A 362 -13.20 -7.39 -19.38
CA PHE A 362 -14.13 -8.52 -19.53
C PHE A 362 -15.06 -8.59 -18.31
N SER A 363 -16.35 -8.40 -18.53
CA SER A 363 -17.37 -8.59 -17.51
C SER A 363 -17.48 -10.05 -17.06
N GLY A 364 -17.79 -10.27 -15.78
CA GLY A 364 -18.35 -11.53 -15.29
C GLY A 364 -17.40 -12.57 -14.69
N PHE A 365 -16.16 -12.23 -14.32
CA PHE A 365 -15.29 -13.14 -13.56
C PHE A 365 -15.28 -12.80 -12.07
N TYR A 366 -16.18 -13.47 -11.35
CA TYR A 366 -16.30 -13.40 -9.90
C TYR A 366 -15.91 -14.74 -9.27
N VAL A 367 -15.27 -14.66 -8.11
CA VAL A 367 -15.13 -15.79 -7.20
C VAL A 367 -16.12 -15.59 -6.07
N THR A 368 -17.00 -16.57 -5.87
CA THR A 368 -17.83 -16.63 -4.67
C THR A 368 -16.94 -16.95 -3.48
N MET A 369 -16.98 -16.07 -2.48
CA MET A 369 -16.23 -16.25 -1.26
C MET A 369 -16.90 -17.31 -0.38
N PRO A 370 -16.14 -18.17 0.32
CA PRO A 370 -16.73 -19.13 1.23
C PRO A 370 -17.55 -18.42 2.33
N GLU A 371 -18.79 -18.87 2.56
CA GLU A 371 -19.61 -18.39 3.69
C GLU A 371 -18.93 -18.65 5.04
N ASP A 372 -18.27 -19.80 5.15
CA ASP A 372 -17.44 -20.14 6.28
C ASP A 372 -16.11 -19.36 6.23
N ARG A 373 -16.00 -18.36 7.12
CA ARG A 373 -14.79 -17.53 7.26
C ARG A 373 -13.57 -18.34 7.70
N ASP A 374 -13.75 -19.56 8.21
CA ASP A 374 -12.64 -20.46 8.51
C ASP A 374 -12.01 -21.08 7.25
N ARG A 375 -12.50 -20.76 6.05
CA ARG A 375 -11.94 -21.27 4.79
C ARG A 375 -10.99 -20.32 4.06
N PHE A 376 -10.86 -19.06 4.49
CA PHE A 376 -9.97 -18.07 3.86
C PHE A 376 -9.42 -17.08 4.88
N ARG A 377 -8.27 -16.45 4.61
CA ARG A 377 -7.59 -15.46 5.50
C ARG A 377 -7.36 -14.10 4.83
N ALA A 378 -7.76 -13.94 3.57
CA ALA A 378 -7.48 -12.75 2.77
C ALA A 378 -5.99 -12.38 2.75
N VAL A 379 -5.12 -13.40 2.77
CA VAL A 379 -3.68 -13.32 2.56
C VAL A 379 -3.34 -14.30 1.46
N SER A 380 -2.67 -13.85 0.40
CA SER A 380 -2.24 -14.75 -0.67
C SER A 380 -0.83 -15.29 -0.44
N MET A 381 -0.55 -16.47 -0.98
CA MET A 381 0.79 -17.07 -1.03
C MET A 381 1.07 -17.58 -2.45
N PHE A 382 2.26 -17.32 -2.96
CA PHE A 382 2.72 -17.90 -4.21
C PHE A 382 2.88 -19.41 -4.06
N VAL A 383 2.41 -20.15 -5.06
CA VAL A 383 2.63 -21.58 -5.17
C VAL A 383 3.26 -21.85 -6.51
N PRO A 384 4.44 -22.49 -6.54
CA PRO A 384 5.07 -22.84 -7.80
C PRO A 384 4.18 -23.63 -8.74
N GLN A 385 4.29 -23.32 -10.04
CA GLN A 385 3.59 -24.07 -11.09
C GLN A 385 4.47 -24.19 -12.34
N THR A 386 4.39 -25.32 -13.04
CA THR A 386 5.13 -25.55 -14.30
C THR A 386 4.77 -24.50 -15.36
N ILE A 387 3.51 -24.05 -15.38
CA ILE A 387 3.01 -23.05 -16.34
C ILE A 387 3.75 -21.70 -16.26
N TYR A 388 4.37 -21.39 -15.12
CA TYR A 388 5.12 -20.15 -14.92
C TYR A 388 6.49 -20.19 -15.59
N GLU A 389 7.10 -21.37 -15.66
CA GLU A 389 8.34 -21.59 -16.40
C GLU A 389 8.07 -21.73 -17.90
N GLU A 390 7.05 -22.50 -18.28
CA GLU A 390 6.68 -22.74 -19.70
C GLU A 390 6.40 -21.45 -20.46
N ASN A 391 5.82 -20.45 -19.79
CA ASN A 391 5.48 -19.16 -20.38
C ASN A 391 6.50 -18.06 -20.07
N ALA A 392 7.67 -18.40 -19.50
CA ALA A 392 8.66 -17.40 -19.10
C ALA A 392 9.12 -16.50 -20.27
N ASN A 393 9.09 -17.00 -21.50
CA ASN A 393 9.46 -16.26 -22.71
C ASN A 393 8.42 -15.22 -23.15
N VAL A 394 7.15 -15.36 -22.75
CA VAL A 394 6.05 -14.44 -23.10
C VAL A 394 5.53 -13.67 -21.89
N CYS A 395 5.89 -14.10 -20.69
CA CYS A 395 5.60 -13.41 -19.45
C CYS A 395 6.48 -12.15 -19.36
N PRO A 396 5.90 -10.94 -19.21
CA PRO A 396 6.69 -9.73 -19.05
C PRO A 396 7.55 -9.77 -17.77
N TYR A 397 7.19 -10.59 -16.79
CA TYR A 397 7.95 -10.80 -15.56
C TYR A 397 8.98 -11.93 -15.68
N GLY A 398 9.10 -12.57 -16.85
CA GLY A 398 9.93 -13.75 -17.07
C GLY A 398 9.47 -14.96 -16.25
N ASN A 399 10.42 -15.73 -15.74
CA ASN A 399 10.12 -16.93 -14.98
C ASN A 399 9.76 -16.60 -13.52
N LEU A 400 8.47 -16.67 -13.19
CA LEU A 400 7.96 -16.35 -11.84
C LEU A 400 8.46 -17.32 -10.76
N ASN A 401 8.78 -18.57 -11.13
CA ASN A 401 9.38 -19.53 -10.20
C ASN A 401 10.79 -19.05 -9.77
N LEU A 402 11.61 -18.60 -10.72
CA LEU A 402 12.93 -18.05 -10.42
C LEU A 402 12.86 -16.71 -9.68
N ALA A 403 11.84 -15.89 -9.98
CA ALA A 403 11.57 -14.68 -9.24
C ALA A 403 11.25 -14.97 -7.75
N PHE A 404 10.38 -15.96 -7.50
CA PHE A 404 10.02 -16.38 -6.14
C PHE A 404 11.23 -16.82 -5.32
N GLN A 405 12.16 -17.54 -5.94
CA GLN A 405 13.40 -18.00 -5.29
C GLN A 405 14.29 -16.85 -4.78
N GLN A 406 14.09 -15.62 -5.25
CA GLN A 406 14.83 -14.46 -4.76
C GLN A 406 14.24 -13.86 -3.48
N THR A 407 12.95 -14.09 -3.21
CA THR A 407 12.27 -13.53 -2.04
C THR A 407 12.87 -14.05 -0.73
N GLU A 408 12.80 -13.24 0.33
CA GLU A 408 13.18 -13.69 1.67
C GLU A 408 12.26 -14.82 2.17
N TRP A 409 10.97 -14.73 1.82
CA TRP A 409 9.96 -15.73 2.21
C TRP A 409 10.29 -17.13 1.70
N TYR A 410 10.76 -17.27 0.45
CA TYR A 410 11.16 -18.55 -0.12
C TYR A 410 12.16 -19.31 0.78
N ARG A 411 13.19 -18.62 1.28
CA ARG A 411 14.22 -19.21 2.16
C ARG A 411 13.71 -19.39 3.58
N ALA A 412 12.99 -18.40 4.09
CA ALA A 412 12.51 -18.39 5.47
C ALA A 412 11.49 -19.51 5.73
N ALA A 413 10.54 -19.70 4.81
CA ALA A 413 9.51 -20.72 4.87
C ALA A 413 9.97 -22.10 4.36
N GLY A 414 11.25 -22.25 3.98
CA GLY A 414 11.84 -23.56 3.69
C GLY A 414 11.48 -24.16 2.33
N PHE A 415 11.05 -23.36 1.35
CA PHE A 415 10.78 -23.87 0.00
C PHE A 415 12.05 -24.47 -0.64
N ASP A 416 13.23 -23.93 -0.31
CA ASP A 416 14.55 -24.43 -0.70
C ASP A 416 14.87 -25.85 -0.19
N ARG A 417 14.10 -26.36 0.79
CA ARG A 417 14.24 -27.71 1.36
C ARG A 417 13.34 -28.75 0.69
N THR A 418 12.44 -28.34 -0.20
CA THR A 418 11.43 -29.24 -0.78
C THR A 418 11.94 -30.02 -1.99
N GLY A 419 13.07 -29.61 -2.59
CA GLY A 419 13.54 -30.15 -3.86
C GLY A 419 12.70 -29.71 -5.06
N TRP A 420 11.86 -28.69 -4.87
CA TRP A 420 11.23 -27.92 -5.95
C TRP A 420 12.26 -27.06 -6.69
#